data_AF-A0A1F3ZGW9-F1
#
_entry.id   AF-A0A1F3ZGW9-F1
#
_cell.length_a   1.000
_cell.length_b   1.000
_cell.length_c   1.000
_cell.angle_alpha   90.00
_cell.angle_beta   90.00
_cell.angle_gamma   90.00
#
_symmetry.space_group_name_H-M   'P 1'
#
loop_
_entity.id
_entity.type
_entity.pdbx_description
1 polymer ?
#
loop_
_entity_poly.entity_id
_entity_poly.type
_entity_poly.pdbx_seq_one_letter_code
_entity_poly.pdbx_strand_id
1 'polypeptide(L)'
;MKRFAALFSRLALFLLLGLCTAARAQLSIEITGGGANLFPIAVLHFAGEDQLPASITDIVEADLQRSGRFRLQYSGGVGAPPTEASQVNFTEWRNRSADALVIGTILRLPDGRFEVRFRLLDVLRQTQLLGLGFTLSAAQLRLTGHKIADAIYEKLTGERGVFSTRIAYVVKQNGRFELRIADADGQGSQTALASREPIISPSWSPDGTRLAYVSFENKKAVVYQHSLATGQRQVVANFRGSNSAPAWSPDGRQLAVVLSRDGGSQLFLTNADGSNVRRLAQSQSIDTEPFFSPDGQSIYFTSDRGGSPQIYRMAVSGGEPQRITFEGSYNVSPRVSSDGKTLAYIARNGTRFQLASMDLASRQVQVLTDTQRDESPSFAPNGRMILYATDLGGRGVLAAVSADGRVRHRLTVQAADVREPAWGPYTDK
;
A
#
# COMPACT_ATOMS: atom_id res chain seq x y z
N MET A 1 -47.92 -48.97 7.24
CA MET A 1 -47.29 -47.86 7.98
C MET A 1 -45.79 -47.68 7.65
N LYS A 2 -45.41 -47.61 6.36
CA LYS A 2 -44.00 -47.37 5.94
C LYS A 2 -43.84 -46.30 4.84
N ARG A 3 -44.91 -45.59 4.48
CA ARG A 3 -44.89 -44.53 3.45
C ARG A 3 -45.07 -43.10 3.99
N PHE A 4 -45.33 -42.94 5.28
CA PHE A 4 -45.50 -41.61 5.90
C PHE A 4 -44.22 -41.04 6.56
N ALA A 5 -43.21 -41.88 6.84
CA ALA A 5 -41.96 -41.43 7.47
C ALA A 5 -40.99 -40.74 6.49
N ALA A 6 -41.12 -40.97 5.18
CA ALA A 6 -40.22 -40.39 4.18
C ALA A 6 -40.56 -38.93 3.82
N LEU A 7 -41.79 -38.47 4.10
CA LEU A 7 -42.23 -37.11 3.76
C LEU A 7 -41.77 -36.07 4.80
N PHE A 8 -41.66 -36.46 6.09
CA PHE A 8 -41.21 -35.56 7.16
C PHE A 8 -39.68 -35.33 7.14
N SER A 9 -38.89 -36.30 6.67
CA SER A 9 -37.43 -36.15 6.55
C SER A 9 -37.01 -35.18 5.44
N ARG A 10 -37.82 -35.05 4.37
CA ARG A 10 -37.53 -34.09 3.27
C ARG A 10 -37.93 -32.66 3.61
N LEU A 11 -38.90 -32.45 4.50
CA LEU A 11 -39.30 -31.10 4.94
C LEU A 11 -38.29 -30.50 5.94
N ALA A 12 -37.67 -31.33 6.79
CA ALA A 12 -36.60 -30.89 7.70
C ALA A 12 -35.30 -30.51 6.96
N LEU A 13 -35.01 -31.13 5.80
CA LEU A 13 -33.84 -30.80 5.00
C LEU A 13 -34.01 -29.49 4.19
N PHE A 14 -35.24 -29.12 3.85
CA PHE A 14 -35.53 -27.84 3.19
C PHE A 14 -35.58 -26.65 4.16
N LEU A 15 -35.85 -26.87 5.45
CA LEU A 15 -35.83 -25.78 6.45
C LEU A 15 -34.40 -25.42 6.92
N LEU A 16 -33.40 -26.29 6.71
CA LEU A 16 -32.00 -26.01 7.05
C LEU A 16 -31.22 -25.26 5.95
N LEU A 17 -31.81 -25.03 4.77
CA LEU A 17 -31.20 -24.28 3.68
C LEU A 17 -31.53 -22.77 3.72
N GLY A 18 -32.31 -22.31 4.70
CA GLY A 18 -32.83 -20.94 4.77
C GLY A 18 -32.01 -19.91 5.57
N LEU A 19 -30.86 -20.28 6.13
CA LEU A 19 -30.03 -19.38 6.95
C LEU A 19 -28.58 -19.31 6.45
N CYS A 20 -28.39 -19.17 5.14
CA CYS A 20 -27.16 -18.53 4.66
C CYS A 20 -27.34 -17.03 4.84
N THR A 21 -26.97 -16.52 6.02
CA THR A 21 -26.69 -15.09 6.14
C THR A 21 -25.59 -14.77 5.12
N ALA A 22 -25.81 -13.76 4.29
CA ALA A 22 -24.75 -13.21 3.48
C ALA A 22 -23.69 -12.67 4.44
N ALA A 23 -22.68 -13.48 4.75
CA ALA A 23 -21.50 -13.03 5.48
C ALA A 23 -20.91 -11.90 4.65
N ARG A 24 -21.13 -10.66 5.10
CA ARG A 24 -20.47 -9.50 4.54
C ARG A 24 -18.98 -9.71 4.78
N ALA A 25 -18.30 -9.93 3.67
CA ALA A 25 -16.88 -10.15 3.54
C ALA A 25 -16.08 -8.95 4.06
N GLN A 26 -15.92 -8.86 5.37
CA GLN A 26 -15.05 -7.86 6.00
C GLN A 26 -13.60 -8.36 5.95
N LEU A 27 -12.71 -7.53 5.42
CA LEU A 27 -11.26 -7.76 5.46
C LEU A 27 -10.83 -7.79 6.94
N SER A 28 -10.30 -8.91 7.43
CA SER A 28 -9.78 -8.98 8.80
C SER A 28 -8.34 -8.49 8.81
N ILE A 29 -8.09 -7.45 9.60
CA ILE A 29 -6.76 -6.91 9.85
C ILE A 29 -6.32 -7.40 11.21
N GLU A 30 -5.23 -8.18 11.25
CA GLU A 30 -4.55 -8.54 12.48
C GLU A 30 -3.37 -7.58 12.65
N ILE A 31 -3.35 -6.84 13.76
CA ILE A 31 -2.26 -5.94 14.13
C ILE A 31 -1.39 -6.67 15.16
N THR A 32 -0.13 -6.94 14.84
CA THR A 32 0.84 -7.49 15.79
C THR A 32 1.96 -6.49 16.06
N GLY A 33 2.23 -6.28 17.36
CA GLY A 33 3.20 -5.29 17.84
C GLY A 33 2.59 -3.89 18.07
N GLY A 34 3.12 -3.18 19.07
CA GLY A 34 2.74 -1.81 19.43
C GLY A 34 3.98 -0.98 19.74
N GLY A 35 4.02 0.26 19.25
CA GLY A 35 5.11 1.18 19.51
C GLY A 35 5.11 1.68 20.97
N ALA A 36 6.31 1.90 21.53
CA ALA A 36 6.43 2.75 22.72
C ALA A 36 6.06 4.19 22.30
N ASN A 37 5.09 4.79 22.98
CA ASN A 37 4.53 6.15 22.74
C ASN A 37 3.48 6.24 21.63
N LEU A 38 2.35 5.54 21.80
CA LEU A 38 1.13 5.77 21.02
C LEU A 38 0.43 7.06 21.48
N PHE A 39 0.00 7.90 20.55
CA PHE A 39 -0.83 9.06 20.82
C PHE A 39 -2.25 8.62 21.23
N PRO A 40 -2.68 8.85 22.49
CA PRO A 40 -4.03 8.53 22.92
C PRO A 40 -5.04 9.49 22.29
N ILE A 41 -5.97 8.96 21.50
CA ILE A 41 -6.94 9.75 20.77
C ILE A 41 -8.33 9.14 20.87
N ALA A 42 -9.35 9.97 21.03
CA ALA A 42 -10.74 9.57 20.87
C ALA A 42 -11.30 10.17 19.57
N VAL A 43 -12.03 9.37 18.79
CA VAL A 43 -12.80 9.85 17.64
C VAL A 43 -14.26 9.64 17.97
N LEU A 44 -15.03 10.73 18.07
CA LEU A 44 -16.47 10.63 18.25
C LEU A 44 -17.15 10.41 16.91
N HIS A 45 -18.24 9.64 16.94
CA HIS A 45 -19.18 9.59 15.83
C HIS A 45 -19.65 11.01 15.49
N PHE A 46 -19.61 11.39 14.21
CA PHE A 46 -19.92 12.74 13.81
C PHE A 46 -21.44 12.97 13.88
N ALA A 47 -21.83 14.17 14.31
CA ALA A 47 -23.24 14.53 14.35
C ALA A 47 -23.83 14.50 12.94
N GLY A 48 -24.92 13.72 12.75
CA GLY A 48 -25.57 13.55 11.46
C GLY A 48 -24.96 12.49 10.54
N GLU A 49 -24.01 11.69 11.04
CA GLU A 49 -23.32 10.66 10.27
C GLU A 49 -24.20 9.50 9.81
N ASP A 50 -25.30 9.21 10.51
CA ASP A 50 -26.31 8.22 10.11
C ASP A 50 -26.93 8.48 8.71
N GLN A 51 -26.74 9.69 8.16
CA GLN A 51 -27.17 10.04 6.80
C GLN A 51 -26.26 9.47 5.71
N LEU A 52 -25.04 9.03 6.07
CA LEU A 52 -24.07 8.46 5.14
C LEU A 52 -24.31 6.96 4.92
N PRO A 53 -23.95 6.43 3.74
CA PRO A 53 -24.06 5.00 3.46
C PRO A 53 -23.05 4.12 4.23
N ALA A 54 -22.03 4.73 4.84
CA ALA A 54 -21.03 4.06 5.66
C ALA A 54 -20.45 5.05 6.69
N SER A 55 -19.92 4.54 7.80
CA SER A 55 -19.27 5.35 8.84
C SER A 55 -17.95 5.92 8.31
N ILE A 56 -17.83 7.25 8.27
CA ILE A 56 -16.58 7.94 7.99
C ILE A 56 -15.66 7.88 9.23
N THR A 57 -16.22 7.85 10.43
CA THR A 57 -15.44 7.75 11.67
C THR A 57 -14.75 6.41 11.80
N ASP A 58 -15.39 5.32 11.38
CA ASP A 58 -14.76 3.99 11.38
C ASP A 58 -13.53 3.95 10.47
N ILE A 59 -13.57 4.68 9.35
CA ILE A 59 -12.44 4.78 8.43
C ILE A 59 -11.29 5.55 9.08
N VAL A 60 -11.60 6.69 9.71
CA VAL A 60 -10.62 7.51 10.43
C VAL A 60 -9.97 6.73 11.56
N GLU A 61 -10.76 6.06 12.40
CA GLU A 61 -10.26 5.22 13.49
C GLU A 61 -9.36 4.10 12.97
N ALA A 62 -9.81 3.38 11.94
CA ALA A 62 -9.07 2.26 11.38
C ALA A 62 -7.75 2.71 10.75
N ASP A 63 -7.69 3.87 10.09
CA ASP A 63 -6.46 4.46 9.56
C ASP A 63 -5.46 4.83 10.66
N LEU A 64 -5.91 5.58 11.66
CA LEU A 64 -5.06 6.00 12.78
C LEU A 64 -4.52 4.78 13.52
N GLN A 65 -5.35 3.77 13.76
CA GLN A 65 -4.94 2.52 14.39
C GLN A 65 -3.93 1.74 13.52
N ARG A 66 -4.18 1.61 12.20
CA ARG A 66 -3.27 0.95 11.24
C ARG A 66 -1.93 1.65 11.09
N SER A 67 -1.80 2.90 11.48
CA SER A 67 -0.50 3.55 11.47
C SER A 67 0.44 3.05 12.58
N GLY A 68 -0.12 2.40 13.61
CA GLY A 68 0.61 2.00 14.82
C GLY A 68 1.19 3.18 15.61
N ARG A 69 0.70 4.41 15.36
CA ARG A 69 1.07 5.63 16.10
C ARG A 69 0.02 6.08 17.09
N PHE A 70 -1.19 5.53 17.02
CA PHE A 70 -2.33 5.96 17.83
C PHE A 70 -2.89 4.83 18.67
N ARG A 71 -3.37 5.20 19.87
CA ARG A 71 -4.15 4.32 20.74
C ARG A 71 -5.55 4.91 20.86
N LEU A 72 -6.51 4.28 20.18
CA LEU A 72 -7.91 4.67 20.24
C LEU A 72 -8.44 4.53 21.68
N GLN A 73 -9.07 5.59 22.18
CA GLN A 73 -9.79 5.60 23.45
C GLN A 73 -11.26 5.36 23.21
N TYR A 74 -11.91 4.65 24.13
CA TYR A 74 -13.33 4.32 24.02
C TYR A 74 -14.19 5.58 23.91
N SER A 75 -14.93 5.69 22.81
CA SER A 75 -15.79 6.83 22.47
C SER A 75 -17.27 6.61 22.77
N GLY A 76 -17.67 5.41 23.22
CA GLY A 76 -19.08 5.09 23.50
C GLY A 76 -19.61 5.67 24.81
N GLY A 77 -20.94 5.59 24.98
CA GLY A 77 -21.64 6.05 26.20
C GLY A 77 -21.64 7.57 26.39
N VAL A 78 -21.26 8.32 25.36
CA VAL A 78 -21.36 9.78 25.31
C VAL A 78 -22.76 10.15 24.83
N GLY A 79 -23.32 11.26 25.32
CA GLY A 79 -24.61 11.78 24.86
C GLY A 79 -24.59 12.24 23.40
N ALA A 80 -25.42 13.23 23.05
CA ALA A 80 -25.37 13.80 21.71
C ALA A 80 -23.93 14.29 21.37
N PRO A 81 -23.38 13.91 20.20
CA PRO A 81 -21.99 14.23 19.87
C PRO A 81 -21.81 15.75 19.76
N PRO A 82 -20.85 16.34 20.50
CA PRO A 82 -20.57 17.77 20.43
C PRO A 82 -20.08 18.14 19.04
N THR A 83 -20.56 19.26 18.53
CA THR A 83 -20.21 19.80 17.21
C THR A 83 -19.21 20.94 17.31
N GLU A 84 -19.14 21.61 18.46
CA GLU A 84 -18.23 22.72 18.75
C GLU A 84 -17.38 22.43 19.99
N ALA A 85 -16.17 23.01 20.06
CA ALA A 85 -15.26 22.81 21.18
C ALA A 85 -15.85 23.25 22.54
N SER A 86 -16.72 24.28 22.53
CA SER A 86 -17.39 24.78 23.73
C SER A 86 -18.40 23.80 24.34
N GLN A 87 -18.85 22.80 23.58
CA GLN A 87 -19.79 21.77 24.03
C GLN A 87 -19.08 20.57 24.66
N VAL A 88 -17.76 20.48 24.56
CA VAL A 88 -16.99 19.31 24.98
C VAL A 88 -16.74 19.35 26.49
N ASN A 89 -17.10 18.27 27.19
CA ASN A 89 -16.65 18.03 28.55
C ASN A 89 -15.21 17.46 28.53
N PHE A 90 -14.21 18.33 28.53
CA PHE A 90 -12.80 17.91 28.47
C PHE A 90 -12.35 17.04 29.66
N THR A 91 -12.98 17.19 30.82
CA THR A 91 -12.67 16.36 32.00
C THR A 91 -13.03 14.90 31.78
N GLU A 92 -14.14 14.62 31.08
CA GLU A 92 -14.52 13.26 30.71
C GLU A 92 -13.44 12.58 29.86
N TRP A 93 -12.93 13.28 28.84
CA TRP A 93 -11.91 12.74 27.94
C TRP A 93 -10.55 12.57 28.59
N ARG A 94 -10.19 13.48 29.51
CA ARG A 94 -9.01 13.31 30.35
C ARG A 94 -9.11 12.07 31.23
N ASN A 95 -10.29 11.81 31.80
CA ASN A 95 -10.52 10.60 32.61
C ASN A 95 -10.48 9.31 31.77
N ARG A 96 -10.81 9.40 30.49
CA ARG A 96 -10.64 8.32 29.50
C ARG A 96 -9.22 8.25 28.93
N SER A 97 -8.26 9.00 29.48
CA SER A 97 -6.86 9.03 29.03
C SER A 97 -6.69 9.39 27.55
N ALA A 98 -7.57 10.25 27.01
CA ALA A 98 -7.41 10.82 25.68
C ALA A 98 -6.64 12.14 25.78
N ASP A 99 -5.57 12.28 24.98
CA ASP A 99 -4.82 13.53 24.85
C ASP A 99 -5.39 14.39 23.71
N ALA A 100 -5.97 13.74 22.70
CA ALA A 100 -6.64 14.36 21.58
C ALA A 100 -8.09 13.86 21.41
N LEU A 101 -8.98 14.73 20.94
CA LEU A 101 -10.37 14.42 20.64
C LEU A 101 -10.73 14.90 19.24
N VAL A 102 -11.39 14.05 18.46
CA VAL A 102 -11.95 14.39 17.16
C VAL A 102 -13.46 14.45 17.25
N ILE A 103 -14.02 15.57 16.81
CA ILE A 103 -15.47 15.80 16.70
C ILE A 103 -15.82 16.25 15.29
N GLY A 104 -17.08 16.13 14.89
CA GLY A 104 -17.48 16.57 13.58
C GLY A 104 -18.98 16.60 13.34
N THR A 105 -19.34 17.14 12.19
CA THR A 105 -20.71 17.31 11.71
C THR A 105 -20.81 16.89 10.26
N ILE A 106 -21.93 16.27 9.90
CA ILE A 106 -22.28 15.88 8.54
C ILE A 106 -23.63 16.49 8.19
N LEU A 107 -23.63 17.30 7.13
CA LEU A 107 -24.83 17.96 6.62
C LEU A 107 -25.10 17.51 5.19
N ARG A 108 -26.32 17.07 4.90
CA ARG A 108 -26.75 16.82 3.52
C ARG A 108 -27.09 18.14 2.84
N LEU A 109 -26.50 18.38 1.67
CA LEU A 109 -26.72 19.57 0.87
C LEU A 109 -27.93 19.40 -0.07
N PRO A 110 -28.56 20.50 -0.53
CA PRO A 110 -29.72 20.43 -1.42
C PRO A 110 -29.46 19.73 -2.76
N ASP A 111 -28.21 19.73 -3.24
CA ASP A 111 -27.78 19.06 -4.47
C ASP A 111 -27.51 17.55 -4.30
N GLY A 112 -27.77 17.01 -3.10
CA GLY A 112 -27.57 15.60 -2.77
C GLY A 112 -26.15 15.23 -2.34
N ARG A 113 -25.19 16.17 -2.35
CA ARG A 113 -23.86 15.98 -1.74
C ARG A 113 -23.94 16.11 -0.22
N PHE A 114 -22.83 15.80 0.44
CA PHE A 114 -22.64 16.00 1.87
C PHE A 114 -21.53 17.01 2.13
N GLU A 115 -21.66 17.76 3.21
CA GLU A 115 -20.58 18.54 3.81
C GLU A 115 -20.17 17.87 5.11
N VAL A 116 -18.89 17.50 5.23
CA VAL A 116 -18.29 16.98 6.46
C VAL A 116 -17.38 18.07 7.01
N ARG A 117 -17.59 18.48 8.26
CA ARG A 117 -16.67 19.34 9.00
C ARG A 117 -16.17 18.59 10.21
N PHE A 118 -14.87 18.60 10.44
CA PHE A 118 -14.29 17.99 11.63
C PHE A 118 -13.37 18.97 12.35
N ARG A 119 -13.16 18.71 13.63
CA ARG A 119 -12.22 19.44 14.49
C ARG A 119 -11.40 18.44 15.27
N LEU A 120 -10.11 18.72 15.38
CA LEU A 120 -9.18 18.04 16.27
C LEU A 120 -8.88 18.98 17.44
N LEU A 121 -9.09 18.47 18.65
CA LEU A 121 -8.95 19.23 19.90
C LEU A 121 -7.84 18.63 20.76
N ASP A 122 -7.11 19.50 21.45
CA ASP A 122 -6.19 19.13 22.54
C ASP A 122 -6.99 19.07 23.84
N VAL A 123 -7.03 17.89 24.47
CA VAL A 123 -7.85 17.65 25.67
C VAL A 123 -7.24 18.31 26.92
N LEU A 124 -5.91 18.41 26.97
CA LEU A 124 -5.21 19.01 28.11
C LEU A 124 -5.29 20.53 28.07
N ARG A 125 -4.99 21.12 26.91
CA ARG A 125 -5.03 22.58 26.70
C ARG A 125 -6.45 23.11 26.47
N GLN A 126 -7.41 22.24 26.15
CA GLN A 126 -8.79 22.61 25.84
C GLN A 126 -8.87 23.59 24.66
N THR A 127 -8.05 23.34 23.63
CA THR A 127 -7.95 24.21 22.45
C THR A 127 -8.16 23.40 21.18
N GLN A 128 -8.62 24.07 20.12
CA GLN A 128 -8.70 23.46 18.79
C GLN A 128 -7.32 23.51 18.13
N LEU A 129 -6.83 22.33 17.71
CA LEU A 129 -5.56 22.19 16.98
C LEU A 129 -5.75 22.36 15.48
N LEU A 130 -6.85 21.83 14.94
CA LEU A 130 -7.19 21.82 13.52
C LEU A 130 -8.71 21.78 13.34
N GLY A 131 -9.22 22.40 12.28
CA GLY A 131 -10.58 22.17 11.80
C GLY A 131 -10.65 22.35 10.29
N LEU A 132 -11.30 21.42 9.59
CA LEU A 132 -11.40 21.41 8.13
C LEU A 132 -12.82 21.00 7.71
N GLY A 133 -13.19 21.39 6.49
CA GLY A 133 -14.44 21.02 5.85
C GLY A 133 -14.21 20.41 4.46
N PHE A 134 -15.01 19.41 4.11
CA PHE A 134 -15.00 18.76 2.80
C PHE A 134 -16.43 18.67 2.25
N THR A 135 -16.57 18.86 0.94
CA THR A 135 -17.79 18.53 0.22
C THR A 135 -17.57 17.27 -0.59
N LEU A 136 -18.46 16.29 -0.45
CA LEU A 136 -18.29 14.97 -1.04
C LEU A 136 -19.61 14.43 -1.61
N SER A 137 -19.49 13.63 -2.66
CA SER A 137 -20.52 12.66 -3.04
C SER A 137 -20.40 11.40 -2.19
N ALA A 138 -21.45 10.56 -2.19
CA ALA A 138 -21.41 9.26 -1.53
C ALA A 138 -20.24 8.37 -2.00
N ALA A 139 -19.84 8.47 -3.27
CA ALA A 139 -18.72 7.70 -3.84
C ALA A 139 -17.34 8.16 -3.30
N GLN A 140 -17.24 9.38 -2.79
CA GLN A 140 -16.00 9.97 -2.26
C GLN A 140 -15.86 9.84 -0.75
N LEU A 141 -16.81 9.16 -0.09
CA LEU A 141 -16.86 9.01 1.36
C LEU A 141 -15.57 8.45 1.93
N ARG A 142 -15.10 7.32 1.37
CA ARG A 142 -13.87 6.67 1.85
C ARG A 142 -12.65 7.56 1.72
N LEU A 143 -12.46 8.14 0.52
CA LEU A 143 -11.37 9.07 0.26
C LEU A 143 -11.40 10.26 1.23
N THR A 144 -12.58 10.75 1.59
CA THR A 144 -12.74 11.84 2.55
C THR A 144 -12.35 11.39 3.97
N GLY A 145 -12.78 10.21 4.40
CA GLY A 145 -12.36 9.62 5.68
C GLY A 145 -10.84 9.49 5.79
N HIS A 146 -10.21 8.97 4.74
CA HIS A 146 -8.75 8.88 4.65
C HIS A 146 -8.06 10.26 4.72
N LYS A 147 -8.59 11.27 4.02
CA LYS A 147 -8.06 12.65 4.08
C LYS A 147 -8.20 13.28 5.46
N ILE A 148 -9.27 12.99 6.19
CA ILE A 148 -9.45 13.41 7.58
C ILE A 148 -8.39 12.75 8.47
N ALA A 149 -8.18 11.45 8.31
CA ALA A 149 -7.13 10.72 9.03
C ALA A 149 -5.73 11.26 8.71
N ASP A 150 -5.45 11.59 7.44
CA ASP A 150 -4.16 12.16 7.02
C ASP A 150 -3.90 13.50 7.71
N ALA A 151 -4.92 14.36 7.77
CA ALA A 151 -4.82 15.67 8.39
C ALA A 151 -4.64 15.58 9.92
N ILE A 152 -5.31 14.62 10.58
CA ILE A 152 -5.13 14.35 12.01
C ILE A 152 -3.72 13.81 12.28
N TYR A 153 -3.29 12.84 11.48
CA TYR A 153 -1.97 12.23 11.59
C TYR A 153 -0.87 13.27 11.44
N GLU A 154 -0.94 14.10 10.40
CA GLU A 154 0.04 15.15 10.15
C GLU A 154 0.06 16.19 11.27
N LYS A 155 -1.11 16.61 11.76
CA LYS A 155 -1.17 17.60 12.84
C LYS A 155 -0.53 17.10 14.14
N LEU A 156 -0.69 15.83 14.47
CA LEU A 156 -0.22 15.26 15.75
C LEU A 156 1.20 14.71 15.67
N THR A 157 1.65 14.26 14.50
CA THR A 157 2.97 13.63 14.33
C THR A 157 3.99 14.55 13.65
N GLY A 158 3.55 15.58 12.93
CA GLY A 158 4.39 16.40 12.06
C GLY A 158 4.77 15.73 10.74
N GLU A 159 4.26 14.52 10.47
CA GLU A 159 4.56 13.75 9.28
C GLU A 159 3.31 13.57 8.44
N ARG A 160 3.44 13.65 7.12
CA ARG A 160 2.30 13.51 6.24
C ARG A 160 1.73 12.09 6.26
N GLY A 161 0.42 11.97 6.51
CA GLY A 161 -0.31 10.69 6.47
C GLY A 161 -0.36 10.10 5.06
N VAL A 162 -0.55 8.78 4.94
CA VAL A 162 -0.57 8.03 3.66
C VAL A 162 -1.90 7.32 3.41
N PHE A 163 -2.93 7.61 4.18
CA PHE A 163 -4.19 6.86 4.15
C PHE A 163 -4.98 7.14 2.88
N SER A 164 -4.90 8.36 2.32
CA SER A 164 -5.58 8.69 1.07
C SER A 164 -4.79 8.24 -0.18
N THR A 165 -3.72 7.46 -0.02
CA THR A 165 -2.96 6.90 -1.13
C THR A 165 -3.61 5.61 -1.65
N ARG A 166 -3.04 5.04 -2.71
CA ARG A 166 -3.53 3.81 -3.33
C ARG A 166 -2.43 2.78 -3.41
N ILE A 167 -2.80 1.51 -3.51
CA ILE A 167 -1.89 0.40 -3.79
C ILE A 167 -2.27 -0.25 -5.11
N ALA A 168 -1.27 -0.76 -5.82
CA ALA A 168 -1.45 -1.66 -6.95
C ALA A 168 -0.91 -3.04 -6.57
N TYR A 169 -1.53 -4.09 -7.09
CA TYR A 169 -1.09 -5.47 -6.87
C TYR A 169 -1.65 -6.37 -7.96
N VAL A 170 -1.04 -7.54 -8.13
CA VAL A 170 -1.52 -8.54 -9.08
C VAL A 170 -2.22 -9.67 -8.33
N VAL A 171 -3.42 -10.01 -8.81
CA VAL A 171 -4.21 -11.12 -8.31
C VAL A 171 -4.22 -12.24 -9.32
N LYS A 172 -3.87 -13.46 -8.89
CA LYS A 172 -4.08 -14.67 -9.68
C LYS A 172 -5.31 -15.41 -9.17
N GLN A 173 -6.34 -15.52 -10.00
CA GLN A 173 -7.58 -16.20 -9.66
C GLN A 173 -8.19 -16.84 -10.91
N ASN A 174 -8.71 -18.06 -10.79
CA ASN A 174 -9.43 -18.75 -11.88
C ASN A 174 -8.66 -18.80 -13.22
N GLY A 175 -7.34 -18.99 -13.16
CA GLY A 175 -6.48 -19.03 -14.35
C GLY A 175 -6.29 -17.68 -15.05
N ARG A 176 -6.62 -16.56 -14.38
CA ARG A 176 -6.40 -15.19 -14.87
C ARG A 176 -5.49 -14.42 -13.92
N PHE A 177 -4.82 -13.42 -14.49
CA PHE A 177 -4.02 -12.43 -13.78
C PHE A 177 -4.71 -11.07 -13.90
N GLU A 178 -4.92 -10.41 -12.78
CA GLU A 178 -5.57 -9.11 -12.71
C GLU A 178 -4.67 -8.11 -12.00
N LEU A 179 -4.26 -7.05 -12.70
CA LEU A 179 -3.70 -5.86 -12.07
C LEU A 179 -4.84 -5.09 -11.44
N ARG A 180 -4.83 -5.00 -10.11
CA ARG A 180 -5.84 -4.28 -9.33
C ARG A 180 -5.25 -3.05 -8.67
N ILE A 181 -6.12 -2.06 -8.45
CA ILE A 181 -5.82 -0.84 -7.71
C ILE A 181 -6.84 -0.72 -6.59
N ALA A 182 -6.38 -0.46 -5.37
CA ALA A 182 -7.21 -0.30 -4.18
C ALA A 182 -6.76 0.92 -3.37
N ASP A 183 -7.58 1.33 -2.41
CA ASP A 183 -7.16 2.27 -1.35
C ASP A 183 -5.98 1.68 -0.56
N ALA A 184 -5.23 2.51 0.18
CA ALA A 184 -4.07 2.07 0.97
C ALA A 184 -4.38 0.96 1.98
N ASP A 185 -5.64 0.83 2.40
CA ASP A 185 -6.12 -0.22 3.31
C ASP A 185 -6.62 -1.49 2.58
N GLY A 186 -6.47 -1.56 1.26
CA GLY A 186 -6.87 -2.69 0.41
C GLY A 186 -8.35 -2.72 0.02
N GLN A 187 -9.16 -1.76 0.49
CA GLN A 187 -10.57 -1.66 0.12
C GLN A 187 -10.78 -0.94 -1.22
N GLY A 188 -12.00 -0.99 -1.74
CA GLY A 188 -12.35 -0.29 -2.99
C GLY A 188 -11.60 -0.83 -4.21
N SER A 189 -11.12 -2.08 -4.16
CA SER A 189 -10.33 -2.70 -5.22
C SER A 189 -11.06 -2.70 -6.56
N GLN A 190 -10.38 -2.22 -7.60
CA GLN A 190 -10.84 -2.21 -8.98
C GLN A 190 -9.80 -2.89 -9.90
N THR A 191 -10.28 -3.64 -10.88
CA THR A 191 -9.41 -4.26 -11.88
C THR A 191 -9.05 -3.25 -12.96
N ALA A 192 -7.77 -2.90 -13.04
CA ALA A 192 -7.22 -2.02 -14.08
C ALA A 192 -6.91 -2.79 -15.37
N LEU A 193 -6.41 -4.02 -15.26
CA LEU A 193 -6.12 -4.89 -16.40
C LEU A 193 -6.37 -6.34 -16.02
N ALA A 194 -6.99 -7.11 -16.92
CA ALA A 194 -7.12 -8.56 -16.80
C ALA A 194 -6.46 -9.25 -17.99
N SER A 195 -5.73 -10.33 -17.72
CA SER A 195 -5.02 -11.12 -18.73
C SER A 195 -5.13 -12.61 -18.42
N ARG A 196 -5.04 -13.44 -19.46
CA ARG A 196 -4.88 -14.91 -19.30
C ARG A 196 -3.41 -15.29 -19.07
N GLU A 197 -2.50 -14.38 -19.35
CA GLU A 197 -1.06 -14.52 -19.18
C GLU A 197 -0.57 -13.60 -18.05
N PRO A 198 0.60 -13.89 -17.44
CA PRO A 198 1.10 -13.12 -16.31
C PRO A 198 1.18 -11.60 -16.54
N ILE A 199 0.90 -10.87 -15.46
CA ILE A 199 1.22 -9.45 -15.29
C ILE A 199 2.14 -9.39 -14.08
N ILE A 200 3.27 -8.69 -14.19
CA ILE A 200 4.26 -8.61 -13.08
C ILE A 200 4.86 -7.21 -12.98
N SER A 201 5.47 -6.94 -11.83
CA SER A 201 6.27 -5.75 -11.55
C SER A 201 5.55 -4.42 -11.85
N PRO A 202 4.35 -4.17 -11.29
CA PRO A 202 3.71 -2.88 -11.40
C PRO A 202 4.55 -1.80 -10.70
N SER A 203 4.61 -0.61 -11.29
CA SER A 203 5.36 0.54 -10.78
C SER A 203 4.60 1.83 -11.06
N TRP A 204 4.35 2.61 -10.01
CA TRP A 204 3.64 3.88 -10.11
C TRP A 204 4.53 4.98 -10.69
N SER A 205 3.97 5.81 -11.57
CA SER A 205 4.59 7.09 -11.88
C SER A 205 4.59 7.99 -10.63
N PRO A 206 5.55 8.91 -10.47
CA PRO A 206 5.67 9.72 -9.26
C PRO A 206 4.47 10.62 -8.97
N ASP A 207 3.68 10.96 -9.99
CA ASP A 207 2.45 11.73 -9.89
C ASP A 207 1.19 10.87 -9.64
N GLY A 208 1.33 9.54 -9.62
CA GLY A 208 0.24 8.60 -9.37
C GLY A 208 -0.78 8.49 -10.49
N THR A 209 -0.50 9.05 -11.68
CA THR A 209 -1.45 9.07 -12.81
C THR A 209 -1.29 7.87 -13.76
N ARG A 210 -0.14 7.18 -13.71
CA ARG A 210 0.21 6.07 -14.58
C ARG A 210 0.79 4.88 -13.79
N LEU A 211 0.58 3.69 -14.33
CA LEU A 211 1.25 2.46 -13.91
C LEU A 211 2.07 1.90 -15.06
N ALA A 212 3.35 1.60 -14.82
CA ALA A 212 4.14 0.75 -15.68
C ALA A 212 4.08 -0.70 -15.18
N TYR A 213 4.12 -1.68 -16.06
CA TYR A 213 4.14 -3.11 -15.71
C TYR A 213 4.63 -3.94 -16.89
N VAL A 214 4.93 -5.21 -16.62
CA VAL A 214 5.21 -6.20 -17.66
C VAL A 214 3.95 -7.02 -17.91
N SER A 215 3.55 -7.16 -19.18
CA SER A 215 2.46 -8.06 -19.58
C SER A 215 2.99 -9.12 -20.54
N PHE A 216 2.51 -10.35 -20.34
CA PHE A 216 2.79 -11.51 -21.18
C PHE A 216 1.63 -11.84 -22.13
N GLU A 217 0.65 -10.94 -22.29
CA GLU A 217 -0.58 -11.19 -23.08
C GLU A 217 -0.33 -11.70 -24.52
N ASN A 218 0.82 -11.34 -25.11
CA ASN A 218 1.25 -11.79 -26.43
C ASN A 218 2.30 -12.92 -26.38
N LYS A 219 2.33 -13.69 -25.28
CA LYS A 219 3.31 -14.77 -24.99
C LYS A 219 4.78 -14.31 -24.99
N LYS A 220 4.99 -13.01 -24.84
CA LYS A 220 6.29 -12.33 -24.76
C LYS A 220 6.21 -11.26 -23.69
N ALA A 221 7.25 -11.11 -22.88
CA ALA A 221 7.36 -10.04 -21.91
C ALA A 221 7.49 -8.68 -22.63
N VAL A 222 6.50 -7.81 -22.43
CA VAL A 222 6.46 -6.44 -22.96
C VAL A 222 6.19 -5.47 -21.81
N VAL A 223 6.95 -4.37 -21.78
CA VAL A 223 6.74 -3.30 -20.80
C VAL A 223 5.71 -2.33 -21.37
N TYR A 224 4.63 -2.11 -20.60
CA TYR A 224 3.59 -1.13 -20.90
C TYR A 224 3.58 -0.04 -19.84
N GLN A 225 3.14 1.15 -20.24
CA GLN A 225 2.55 2.14 -19.32
C GLN A 225 1.03 2.21 -19.54
N HIS A 226 0.30 2.52 -18.49
CA HIS A 226 -1.16 2.57 -18.46
C HIS A 226 -1.62 3.83 -17.73
N SER A 227 -2.38 4.68 -18.43
CA SER A 227 -3.03 5.86 -17.88
C SER A 227 -4.25 5.47 -17.06
N LEU A 228 -4.30 5.87 -15.79
CA LEU A 228 -5.41 5.53 -14.90
C LEU A 228 -6.67 6.36 -15.16
N ALA A 229 -6.51 7.57 -15.73
CA ALA A 229 -7.65 8.43 -16.04
C ALA A 229 -8.39 7.99 -17.30
N THR A 230 -7.65 7.49 -18.30
CA THR A 230 -8.21 7.19 -19.64
C THR A 230 -8.27 5.71 -19.97
N GLY A 231 -7.60 4.84 -19.20
CA GLY A 231 -7.43 3.43 -19.52
C GLY A 231 -6.49 3.16 -20.70
N GLN A 232 -5.87 4.20 -21.27
CA GLN A 232 -5.00 4.06 -22.45
C GLN A 232 -3.68 3.38 -22.08
N ARG A 233 -3.25 2.43 -22.93
CA ARG A 233 -2.02 1.66 -22.77
C ARG A 233 -1.03 2.00 -23.89
N GLN A 234 0.23 2.17 -23.53
CA GLN A 234 1.32 2.41 -24.47
C GLN A 234 2.48 1.45 -24.21
N VAL A 235 3.07 0.94 -25.28
CA VAL A 235 4.29 0.11 -25.20
C VAL A 235 5.48 1.02 -24.91
N VAL A 236 6.25 0.67 -23.88
CA VAL A 236 7.50 1.36 -23.50
C VAL A 236 8.72 0.57 -23.97
N ALA A 237 8.69 -0.76 -23.89
CA ALA A 237 9.77 -1.62 -24.37
C ALA A 237 9.25 -2.96 -24.91
N ASN A 238 9.62 -3.27 -26.16
CA ASN A 238 9.25 -4.50 -26.87
C ASN A 238 10.41 -5.01 -27.75
N PHE A 239 11.61 -5.06 -27.20
CA PHE A 239 12.80 -5.53 -27.91
C PHE A 239 12.85 -7.06 -27.98
N ARG A 240 13.76 -7.61 -28.80
CA ARG A 240 14.04 -9.05 -28.84
C ARG A 240 14.43 -9.56 -27.45
N GLY A 241 13.99 -10.76 -27.10
CA GLY A 241 14.22 -11.32 -25.76
C GLY A 241 13.21 -10.84 -24.73
N SER A 242 13.63 -10.81 -23.46
CA SER A 242 12.83 -10.37 -22.33
C SER A 242 12.90 -8.85 -22.14
N ASN A 243 11.78 -8.25 -21.74
CA ASN A 243 11.65 -6.84 -21.38
C ASN A 243 10.93 -6.79 -20.03
N SER A 244 11.58 -6.32 -18.96
CA SER A 244 11.05 -6.46 -17.61
C SER A 244 11.44 -5.34 -16.65
N ALA A 245 10.91 -5.45 -15.41
CA ALA A 245 11.22 -4.63 -14.24
C ALA A 245 11.28 -3.12 -14.52
N PRO A 246 10.16 -2.51 -14.96
CA PRO A 246 10.09 -1.06 -15.12
C PRO A 246 10.19 -0.34 -13.77
N ALA A 247 10.98 0.72 -13.71
CA ALA A 247 11.03 1.64 -12.58
C ALA A 247 11.04 3.08 -13.08
N TRP A 248 10.14 3.91 -12.55
CA TRP A 248 10.05 5.32 -12.91
C TRP A 248 11.19 6.13 -12.30
N SER A 249 11.71 7.09 -13.07
CA SER A 249 12.52 8.18 -12.51
C SER A 249 11.66 9.07 -11.61
N PRO A 250 12.22 9.70 -10.56
CA PRO A 250 11.46 10.56 -9.64
C PRO A 250 10.78 11.77 -10.30
N ASP A 251 11.31 12.23 -11.44
CA ASP A 251 10.73 13.30 -12.25
C ASP A 251 9.63 12.84 -13.23
N GLY A 252 9.38 11.53 -13.33
CA GLY A 252 8.36 10.92 -14.17
C GLY A 252 8.62 10.99 -15.68
N ARG A 253 9.84 11.37 -16.10
CA ARG A 253 10.21 11.53 -17.52
C ARG A 253 10.77 10.27 -18.15
N GLN A 254 11.36 9.39 -17.35
CA GLN A 254 12.09 8.22 -17.82
C GLN A 254 11.70 6.97 -17.04
N LEU A 255 12.01 5.81 -17.63
CA LEU A 255 12.00 4.53 -16.95
C LEU A 255 13.37 3.85 -17.07
N ALA A 256 13.81 3.25 -15.99
CA ALA A 256 14.78 2.17 -16.05
C ALA A 256 14.03 0.87 -16.39
N VAL A 257 14.58 0.06 -17.28
CA VAL A 257 14.03 -1.23 -17.71
C VAL A 257 15.15 -2.25 -17.86
N VAL A 258 14.80 -3.53 -17.73
CA VAL A 258 15.72 -4.66 -17.97
C VAL A 258 15.45 -5.23 -19.34
N LEU A 259 16.46 -5.24 -20.21
CA LEU A 259 16.34 -5.82 -21.55
C LEU A 259 17.38 -6.92 -21.74
N SER A 260 16.97 -8.03 -22.37
CA SER A 260 17.88 -9.11 -22.75
C SER A 260 18.28 -9.12 -24.22
N ARG A 261 18.09 -7.99 -24.91
CA ARG A 261 18.21 -7.88 -26.37
C ARG A 261 19.64 -8.08 -26.89
N ASP A 262 20.63 -7.83 -26.03
CA ASP A 262 22.05 -7.83 -26.37
C ASP A 262 22.84 -8.96 -25.68
N GLY A 263 22.14 -9.99 -25.17
CA GLY A 263 22.71 -11.06 -24.36
C GLY A 263 22.74 -10.71 -22.87
N GLY A 264 22.38 -11.69 -22.03
CA GLY A 264 22.19 -11.47 -20.58
C GLY A 264 21.03 -10.52 -20.27
N SER A 265 20.69 -10.34 -18.99
CA SER A 265 19.74 -9.31 -18.54
C SER A 265 20.52 -8.08 -18.11
N GLN A 266 20.27 -6.93 -18.74
CA GLN A 266 21.03 -5.70 -18.53
C GLN A 266 20.11 -4.49 -18.36
N LEU A 267 20.62 -3.43 -17.71
CA LEU A 267 19.86 -2.23 -17.41
C LEU A 267 19.92 -1.20 -18.54
N PHE A 268 18.74 -0.67 -18.88
CA PHE A 268 18.57 0.39 -19.87
C PHE A 268 17.72 1.51 -19.29
N LEU A 269 17.91 2.70 -19.83
CA LEU A 269 17.10 3.87 -19.58
C LEU A 269 16.34 4.22 -20.85
N THR A 270 15.06 4.56 -20.71
CA THR A 270 14.18 4.97 -21.81
C THR A 270 13.32 6.15 -21.38
N ASN A 271 12.89 6.97 -22.32
CA ASN A 271 11.84 7.96 -22.05
C ASN A 271 10.52 7.26 -21.70
N ALA A 272 9.62 7.96 -21.02
CA ALA A 272 8.30 7.43 -20.66
C ALA A 272 7.45 7.02 -21.88
N ASP A 273 7.75 7.57 -23.06
CA ASP A 273 7.10 7.21 -24.31
C ASP A 273 7.75 6.00 -25.04
N GLY A 274 8.84 5.45 -24.50
CA GLY A 274 9.62 4.35 -25.08
C GLY A 274 10.76 4.78 -26.01
N SER A 275 10.96 6.09 -26.23
CA SER A 275 12.05 6.62 -27.06
C SER A 275 13.39 6.71 -26.30
N ASN A 276 14.48 6.99 -27.03
CA ASN A 276 15.81 7.25 -26.47
C ASN A 276 16.37 6.13 -25.55
N VAL A 277 16.18 4.88 -25.96
CA VAL A 277 16.67 3.72 -25.20
C VAL A 277 18.20 3.66 -25.21
N ARG A 278 18.83 3.82 -24.05
CA ARG A 278 20.29 3.71 -23.86
C ARG A 278 20.66 2.70 -22.77
N ARG A 279 21.76 1.99 -22.94
CA ARG A 279 22.28 1.06 -21.93
C ARG A 279 22.96 1.84 -20.80
N LEU A 280 22.84 1.37 -19.56
CA LEU A 280 23.43 2.00 -18.37
C LEU A 280 24.76 1.38 -17.96
N ALA A 281 24.87 0.05 -18.05
CA ALA A 281 26.09 -0.69 -17.75
C ALA A 281 26.18 -1.91 -18.67
N GLN A 282 27.39 -2.43 -18.86
CA GLN A 282 27.64 -3.68 -19.58
C GLN A 282 28.38 -4.64 -18.66
N SER A 283 27.80 -5.80 -18.43
CA SER A 283 28.41 -6.89 -17.66
C SER A 283 28.05 -8.24 -18.29
N GLN A 284 28.76 -9.30 -17.90
CA GLN A 284 28.36 -10.69 -18.23
C GLN A 284 27.35 -11.24 -17.21
N SER A 285 26.99 -10.43 -16.22
CA SER A 285 26.13 -10.76 -15.09
C SER A 285 24.67 -10.50 -15.42
N ILE A 286 23.77 -10.99 -14.58
CA ILE A 286 22.37 -10.57 -14.57
C ILE A 286 22.30 -9.28 -13.76
N ASP A 287 21.93 -8.17 -14.41
CA ASP A 287 21.60 -6.90 -13.76
C ASP A 287 20.08 -6.64 -13.91
N THR A 288 19.36 -6.57 -12.80
CA THR A 288 17.88 -6.54 -12.78
C THR A 288 17.31 -5.73 -11.61
N GLU A 289 15.98 -5.58 -11.56
CA GLU A 289 15.24 -4.88 -10.50
C GLU A 289 15.75 -3.47 -10.19
N PRO A 290 15.87 -2.58 -11.21
CA PRO A 290 16.33 -1.23 -10.98
C PRO A 290 15.34 -0.45 -10.09
N PHE A 291 15.86 0.47 -9.29
CA PHE A 291 15.10 1.41 -8.49
C PHE A 291 15.89 2.72 -8.38
N PHE A 292 15.26 3.86 -8.69
CA PHE A 292 15.93 5.15 -8.61
C PHE A 292 16.12 5.59 -7.15
N SER A 293 17.22 6.28 -6.87
CA SER A 293 17.31 7.10 -5.67
C SER A 293 16.30 8.25 -5.74
N PRO A 294 15.80 8.76 -4.60
CA PRO A 294 14.82 9.85 -4.58
C PRO A 294 15.31 11.14 -5.25
N ASP A 295 16.62 11.40 -5.22
CA ASP A 295 17.26 12.53 -5.88
C ASP A 295 17.43 12.35 -7.41
N GLY A 296 17.10 11.17 -7.95
CA GLY A 296 17.23 10.84 -9.37
C GLY A 296 18.67 10.71 -9.87
N GLN A 297 19.67 10.71 -8.99
CA GLN A 297 21.09 10.67 -9.39
C GLN A 297 21.64 9.25 -9.53
N SER A 298 21.01 8.26 -8.91
CA SER A 298 21.50 6.88 -8.87
C SER A 298 20.42 5.84 -9.10
N ILE A 299 20.84 4.66 -9.53
CA ILE A 299 20.01 3.46 -9.63
C ILE A 299 20.59 2.41 -8.70
N TYR A 300 19.74 1.91 -7.80
CA TYR A 300 19.95 0.69 -7.05
C TYR A 300 19.41 -0.47 -7.86
N PHE A 301 20.09 -1.60 -7.85
CA PHE A 301 19.69 -2.76 -8.64
C PHE A 301 20.29 -4.04 -8.09
N THR A 302 19.70 -5.17 -8.46
CA THR A 302 20.18 -6.50 -8.12
C THR A 302 21.18 -6.97 -9.18
N SER A 303 22.33 -7.51 -8.75
CA SER A 303 23.32 -8.12 -9.64
C SER A 303 23.94 -9.38 -9.05
N ASP A 304 24.18 -10.39 -9.89
CA ASP A 304 24.91 -11.62 -9.53
C ASP A 304 26.41 -11.55 -9.81
N ARG A 305 26.96 -10.38 -10.16
CA ARG A 305 28.39 -10.19 -10.51
C ARG A 305 29.39 -10.65 -9.45
N GLY A 306 28.96 -10.74 -8.19
CA GLY A 306 29.77 -11.25 -7.07
C GLY A 306 29.60 -12.75 -6.82
N GLY A 307 28.96 -13.48 -7.74
CA GLY A 307 28.63 -14.91 -7.62
C GLY A 307 27.19 -15.17 -7.20
N SER A 308 26.68 -14.46 -6.19
CA SER A 308 25.26 -14.51 -5.79
C SER A 308 24.58 -13.15 -5.92
N PRO A 309 23.24 -13.09 -6.09
CA PRO A 309 22.48 -11.86 -6.16
C PRO A 309 22.68 -10.96 -4.92
N GLN A 310 23.13 -9.75 -5.19
CA GLN A 310 23.40 -8.70 -4.21
C GLN A 310 22.94 -7.36 -4.77
N ILE A 311 22.79 -6.36 -3.90
CA ILE A 311 22.35 -5.03 -4.29
C ILE A 311 23.57 -4.17 -4.59
N TYR A 312 23.51 -3.49 -5.73
CA TYR A 312 24.51 -2.54 -6.21
C TYR A 312 23.85 -1.18 -6.46
N ARG A 313 24.69 -0.14 -6.54
CA ARG A 313 24.31 1.22 -6.89
C ARG A 313 25.25 1.72 -7.98
N MET A 314 24.71 2.46 -8.94
CA MET A 314 25.50 3.20 -9.93
C MET A 314 24.84 4.55 -10.23
N ALA A 315 25.57 5.47 -10.85
CA ALA A 315 25.00 6.73 -11.32
C ALA A 315 23.97 6.48 -12.43
N VAL A 316 22.93 7.32 -12.52
CA VAL A 316 21.94 7.27 -13.61
C VAL A 316 22.58 7.52 -14.97
N SER A 317 23.70 8.25 -15.04
CA SER A 317 24.50 8.38 -16.27
C SER A 317 25.08 7.05 -16.75
N GLY A 318 25.16 6.03 -15.89
CA GLY A 318 25.95 4.83 -16.08
C GLY A 318 27.32 4.94 -15.39
N GLY A 319 28.11 3.88 -15.46
CA GLY A 319 29.45 3.79 -14.87
C GLY A 319 29.63 2.53 -14.01
N GLU A 320 30.77 2.45 -13.33
CA GLU A 320 31.14 1.31 -12.49
C GLU A 320 30.21 1.15 -11.29
N PRO A 321 29.51 0.01 -11.15
CA PRO A 321 28.60 -0.19 -10.02
C PRO A 321 29.30 -0.55 -8.71
N GLN A 322 28.84 0.06 -7.63
CA GLN A 322 29.31 -0.17 -6.27
C GLN A 322 28.39 -1.13 -5.52
N ARG A 323 28.96 -2.16 -4.89
CA ARG A 323 28.19 -3.09 -4.03
C ARG A 323 27.68 -2.38 -2.77
N ILE A 324 26.43 -2.63 -2.41
CA ILE A 324 25.76 -2.03 -1.25
C ILE A 324 25.54 -3.05 -0.13
N THR A 325 25.13 -4.28 -0.45
CA THR A 325 24.89 -5.33 0.56
C THR A 325 26.07 -6.28 0.69
N PHE A 326 26.58 -6.44 1.92
CA PHE A 326 27.70 -7.34 2.24
C PHE A 326 27.30 -8.44 3.24
N GLU A 327 26.25 -8.22 4.01
CA GLU A 327 25.68 -9.22 4.91
C GLU A 327 24.67 -10.13 4.18
N GLY A 328 24.65 -11.41 4.53
CA GLY A 328 23.75 -12.40 3.92
C GLY A 328 24.22 -12.92 2.56
N SER A 329 23.74 -14.10 2.17
CA SER A 329 24.18 -14.80 0.97
C SER A 329 23.40 -14.44 -0.29
N TYR A 330 22.25 -13.78 -0.17
CA TYR A 330 21.35 -13.44 -1.27
C TYR A 330 20.46 -12.26 -0.86
N ASN A 331 20.56 -11.14 -1.60
CA ASN A 331 19.83 -9.90 -1.33
C ASN A 331 19.31 -9.31 -2.65
N VAL A 332 18.00 -9.06 -2.74
CA VAL A 332 17.31 -8.68 -3.99
C VAL A 332 16.19 -7.66 -3.75
N SER A 333 15.57 -7.20 -4.83
CA SER A 333 14.42 -6.28 -4.84
C SER A 333 14.65 -4.99 -4.04
N PRO A 334 15.71 -4.21 -4.34
CA PRO A 334 16.03 -2.99 -3.60
C PRO A 334 14.91 -1.95 -3.71
N ARG A 335 14.59 -1.29 -2.59
CA ARG A 335 13.70 -0.13 -2.52
C ARG A 335 14.30 0.89 -1.57
N VAL A 336 14.45 2.13 -2.02
CA VAL A 336 14.97 3.21 -1.19
C VAL A 336 13.79 4.06 -0.68
N SER A 337 13.82 4.43 0.60
CA SER A 337 12.83 5.33 1.20
C SER A 337 12.86 6.70 0.52
N SER A 338 11.74 7.44 0.59
CA SER A 338 11.61 8.76 -0.06
C SER A 338 12.60 9.81 0.45
N ASP A 339 13.11 9.67 1.67
CA ASP A 339 14.16 10.52 2.25
C ASP A 339 15.59 10.07 1.91
N GLY A 340 15.76 8.95 1.20
CA GLY A 340 17.05 8.43 0.77
C GLY A 340 17.89 7.77 1.87
N LYS A 341 17.34 7.56 3.07
CA LYS A 341 18.10 7.08 4.24
C LYS A 341 18.04 5.58 4.45
N THR A 342 16.95 4.93 4.04
CA THR A 342 16.70 3.52 4.31
C THR A 342 16.60 2.74 3.01
N LEU A 343 17.29 1.60 2.93
CA LEU A 343 17.14 0.62 1.87
C LEU A 343 16.37 -0.58 2.42
N ALA A 344 15.17 -0.85 1.90
CA ALA A 344 14.46 -2.10 2.11
C ALA A 344 14.77 -3.09 0.99
N TYR A 345 14.86 -4.37 1.33
CA TYR A 345 15.17 -5.44 0.38
C TYR A 345 14.77 -6.81 0.91
N ILE A 346 14.74 -7.80 0.03
CA ILE A 346 14.50 -9.19 0.41
C ILE A 346 15.84 -9.89 0.62
N ALA A 347 16.05 -10.41 1.82
CA ALA A 347 17.24 -11.13 2.24
C ALA A 347 16.91 -12.62 2.42
N ARG A 348 17.84 -13.50 2.06
CA ARG A 348 17.72 -14.94 2.35
C ARG A 348 18.30 -15.27 3.73
N ASN A 349 17.46 -15.79 4.61
CA ASN A 349 17.82 -16.26 5.94
C ASN A 349 17.52 -17.76 6.06
N GLY A 350 18.53 -18.59 5.78
CA GLY A 350 18.37 -20.04 5.68
C GLY A 350 17.48 -20.42 4.49
N THR A 351 16.30 -20.98 4.77
CA THR A 351 15.28 -21.32 3.76
C THR A 351 14.26 -20.20 3.53
N ARG A 352 14.29 -19.15 4.35
CA ARG A 352 13.33 -18.04 4.30
C ARG A 352 13.84 -16.92 3.40
N PHE A 353 12.90 -16.25 2.76
CA PHE A 353 13.12 -14.96 2.11
C PHE A 353 12.34 -13.93 2.92
N GLN A 354 13.04 -12.98 3.52
CA GLN A 354 12.49 -12.07 4.51
C GLN A 354 12.80 -10.63 4.14
N LEU A 355 11.85 -9.75 4.42
CA LEU A 355 12.05 -8.31 4.29
C LEU A 355 13.03 -7.82 5.37
N ALA A 356 14.10 -7.18 4.91
CA ALA A 356 15.09 -6.49 5.74
C ALA A 356 15.14 -5.00 5.37
N SER A 357 15.61 -4.18 6.31
CA SER A 357 15.98 -2.80 6.11
C SER A 357 17.45 -2.57 6.46
N MET A 358 18.08 -1.62 5.77
CA MET A 358 19.42 -1.13 6.03
C MET A 358 19.39 0.39 6.13
N ASP A 359 19.96 0.93 7.19
CA ASP A 359 20.31 2.35 7.26
C ASP A 359 21.52 2.60 6.34
N LEU A 360 21.36 3.47 5.34
CA LEU A 360 22.36 3.65 4.28
C LEU A 360 23.63 4.37 4.76
N ALA A 361 23.55 5.11 5.88
CA ALA A 361 24.69 5.84 6.43
C ALA A 361 25.57 4.93 7.32
N SER A 362 24.96 4.27 8.30
CA SER A 362 25.62 3.37 9.26
C SER A 362 25.83 1.95 8.75
N ARG A 363 25.09 1.54 7.71
CA ARG A 363 25.02 0.18 7.18
C ARG A 363 24.41 -0.85 8.14
N GLN A 364 23.79 -0.41 9.23
CA GLN A 364 23.10 -1.31 10.15
C GLN A 364 21.90 -1.98 9.46
N VAL A 365 21.82 -3.30 9.57
CA VAL A 365 20.75 -4.13 9.01
C VAL A 365 19.78 -4.61 10.10
N GLN A 366 18.49 -4.62 9.79
CA GLN A 366 17.44 -5.20 10.62
C GLN A 366 16.50 -6.06 9.76
N VAL A 367 16.19 -7.27 10.21
CA VAL A 367 15.12 -8.09 9.61
C VAL A 367 13.78 -7.61 10.19
N LEU A 368 12.83 -7.28 9.33
CA LEU A 368 11.54 -6.68 9.72
C LEU A 368 10.43 -7.72 9.91
N THR A 369 10.55 -8.87 9.27
CA THR A 369 9.48 -9.87 9.18
C THR A 369 9.92 -11.24 9.69
N ASP A 370 8.94 -12.06 10.09
CA ASP A 370 9.09 -13.44 10.53
C ASP A 370 8.42 -14.45 9.57
N THR A 371 7.94 -13.96 8.43
CA THR A 371 7.30 -14.72 7.35
C THR A 371 8.32 -15.47 6.49
N GLN A 372 7.82 -16.31 5.57
CA GLN A 372 8.62 -17.35 4.91
C GLN A 372 9.11 -16.97 3.51
N ARG A 373 8.26 -16.30 2.73
CA ARG A 373 8.48 -16.04 1.30
C ARG A 373 8.06 -14.61 0.97
N ASP A 374 8.76 -13.67 1.56
CA ASP A 374 8.52 -12.26 1.31
C ASP A 374 9.06 -11.87 -0.06
N GLU A 375 8.30 -11.07 -0.78
CA GLU A 375 8.67 -10.56 -2.10
C GLU A 375 8.15 -9.14 -2.31
N SER A 376 8.77 -8.46 -3.28
CA SER A 376 8.30 -7.18 -3.84
C SER A 376 7.97 -6.11 -2.77
N PRO A 377 8.93 -5.70 -1.94
CA PRO A 377 8.69 -4.62 -0.99
C PRO A 377 8.37 -3.31 -1.73
N SER A 378 7.62 -2.42 -1.09
CA SER A 378 7.30 -1.09 -1.58
C SER A 378 7.03 -0.14 -0.41
N PHE A 379 7.82 0.92 -0.30
CA PHE A 379 7.58 1.96 0.70
C PHE A 379 6.29 2.73 0.41
N ALA A 380 5.53 3.03 1.46
CA ALA A 380 4.59 4.14 1.46
C ALA A 380 5.35 5.46 1.25
N PRO A 381 4.73 6.52 0.69
CA PRO A 381 5.46 7.72 0.29
C PRO A 381 6.04 8.53 1.47
N ASN A 382 5.56 8.35 2.70
CA ASN A 382 6.19 8.90 3.91
C ASN A 382 7.39 8.08 4.45
N GLY A 383 7.69 6.93 3.84
CA GLY A 383 8.77 6.04 4.27
C GLY A 383 8.52 5.29 5.58
N ARG A 384 7.33 5.39 6.19
CA ARG A 384 7.04 4.78 7.50
C ARG A 384 6.50 3.36 7.43
N MET A 385 5.87 2.99 6.31
CA MET A 385 5.33 1.66 6.08
C MET A 385 5.94 1.05 4.82
N ILE A 386 6.08 -0.27 4.82
CA ILE A 386 6.52 -1.07 3.68
C ILE A 386 5.46 -2.13 3.42
N LEU A 387 4.83 -2.06 2.25
CA LEU A 387 3.95 -3.09 1.71
C LEU A 387 4.80 -4.17 1.06
N TYR A 388 4.42 -5.43 1.23
CA TYR A 388 5.08 -6.59 0.63
C TYR A 388 4.07 -7.71 0.42
N ALA A 389 4.42 -8.69 -0.41
CA ALA A 389 3.66 -9.93 -0.53
C ALA A 389 4.38 -11.06 0.21
N THR A 390 3.62 -11.98 0.79
CA THR A 390 4.14 -13.19 1.44
C THR A 390 3.24 -14.39 1.18
N ASP A 391 3.78 -15.60 1.33
CA ASP A 391 2.98 -16.82 1.38
C ASP A 391 2.38 -17.05 2.78
N LEU A 392 1.08 -17.33 2.82
CA LEU A 392 0.38 -17.83 3.99
C LEU A 392 -0.47 -19.05 3.61
N GLY A 393 -0.06 -20.22 4.06
CA GLY A 393 -0.78 -21.48 3.77
C GLY A 393 -0.80 -21.84 2.28
N GLY A 394 0.26 -21.52 1.54
CA GLY A 394 0.38 -21.79 0.10
C GLY A 394 -0.35 -20.78 -0.80
N ARG A 395 -0.72 -19.62 -0.26
CA ARG A 395 -1.37 -18.52 -1.00
C ARG A 395 -0.64 -17.21 -0.73
N GLY A 396 -0.40 -16.44 -1.80
CA GLY A 396 0.11 -15.08 -1.69
C GLY A 396 -0.92 -14.15 -1.05
N VAL A 397 -0.47 -13.37 -0.06
CA VAL A 397 -1.24 -12.35 0.64
C VAL A 397 -0.43 -11.05 0.71
N LEU A 398 -1.13 -9.93 0.85
CA LEU A 398 -0.48 -8.64 1.12
C LEU A 398 -0.28 -8.45 2.61
N ALA A 399 0.85 -7.88 2.97
CA ALA A 399 1.17 -7.48 4.33
C ALA A 399 1.91 -6.15 4.32
N ALA A 400 1.80 -5.41 5.40
CA ALA A 400 2.53 -4.18 5.62
C ALA A 400 3.26 -4.25 6.96
N VAL A 401 4.47 -3.70 7.00
CA VAL A 401 5.27 -3.57 8.22
C VAL A 401 5.79 -2.14 8.33
N SER A 402 5.88 -1.61 9.55
CA SER A 402 6.53 -0.32 9.78
C SER A 402 8.03 -0.42 9.47
N ALA A 403 8.63 0.68 9.04
CA ALA A 403 10.05 0.72 8.68
C ALA A 403 11.00 0.38 9.85
N ASP A 404 10.53 0.49 11.10
CA ASP A 404 11.23 0.08 12.33
C ASP A 404 10.91 -1.35 12.78
N GLY A 405 10.03 -2.06 12.07
CA GLY A 405 9.64 -3.45 12.32
C GLY A 405 8.67 -3.68 13.47
N ARG A 406 8.19 -2.62 14.13
CA ARG A 406 7.39 -2.72 15.36
C ARG A 406 5.90 -2.96 15.15
N VAL A 407 5.39 -2.60 13.97
CA VAL A 407 3.97 -2.66 13.66
C VAL A 407 3.80 -3.48 12.40
N ARG A 408 2.99 -4.53 12.46
CA ARG A 408 2.72 -5.41 11.33
C ARG A 408 1.23 -5.54 11.11
N HIS A 409 0.82 -5.49 9.85
CA HIS A 409 -0.56 -5.64 9.41
C HIS A 409 -0.64 -6.64 8.28
N ARG A 410 -1.69 -7.44 8.30
CA ARG A 410 -2.04 -8.29 7.17
C ARG A 410 -3.22 -7.67 6.43
N LEU A 411 -3.09 -7.55 5.12
CA LEU A 411 -4.13 -7.09 4.20
C LEU A 411 -4.67 -8.32 3.47
N THR A 412 -5.60 -9.03 4.11
CA THR A 412 -6.13 -10.28 3.54
C THR A 412 -7.14 -9.99 2.42
N VAL A 413 -6.69 -9.97 1.17
CA VAL A 413 -7.60 -9.95 0.02
C VAL A 413 -8.26 -11.33 -0.11
N GLN A 414 -9.58 -11.38 -0.14
CA GLN A 414 -10.30 -12.66 -0.13
C GLN A 414 -9.98 -13.56 -1.33
N ALA A 415 -9.77 -14.85 -1.04
CA ALA A 415 -9.84 -15.99 -1.97
C ALA A 415 -9.03 -15.87 -3.27
N ALA A 416 -7.90 -15.16 -3.25
CA ALA A 416 -7.05 -15.03 -4.41
C ALA A 416 -5.57 -14.97 -4.03
N ASP A 417 -4.72 -15.44 -4.94
CA ASP A 417 -3.27 -15.49 -4.76
C ASP A 417 -2.67 -14.14 -5.18
N VAL A 418 -2.31 -13.31 -4.20
CA VAL A 418 -1.85 -11.93 -4.40
C VAL A 418 -0.33 -11.84 -4.41
N ARG A 419 0.20 -11.01 -5.29
CA ARG A 419 1.63 -10.87 -5.57
C ARG A 419 1.97 -9.48 -6.10
N GLU A 420 3.26 -9.16 -6.15
CA GLU A 420 3.80 -7.98 -6.83
C GLU A 420 3.17 -6.63 -6.40
N PRO A 421 3.07 -6.30 -5.10
CA PRO A 421 2.49 -5.03 -4.68
C PRO A 421 3.39 -3.83 -5.00
N ALA A 422 2.75 -2.69 -5.22
CA ALA A 422 3.37 -1.38 -5.32
C ALA A 422 2.50 -0.33 -4.62
N TRP A 423 3.08 0.35 -3.64
CA TRP A 423 2.45 1.47 -2.94
C TRP A 423 2.55 2.74 -3.81
N GLY A 424 1.42 3.38 -4.06
CA GLY A 424 1.34 4.59 -4.86
C GLY A 424 1.83 5.85 -4.13
N PRO A 425 2.18 6.90 -4.89
CA PRO A 425 2.61 8.17 -4.32
C PRO A 425 1.42 8.94 -3.72
N TYR A 426 1.71 10.10 -3.15
CA TYR A 426 0.69 11.09 -2.85
C TYR A 426 -0.06 11.53 -4.11
N THR A 427 -1.38 11.65 -4.01
CA THR A 427 -2.24 12.15 -5.09
C THR A 427 -2.71 13.55 -4.73
N ASP A 428 -1.85 14.55 -4.92
CA ASP A 428 -2.11 15.96 -4.56
C ASP A 428 -2.89 16.76 -5.61
N LYS A 429 -3.68 16.09 -6.45
CA LYS A 429 -4.48 16.76 -7.49
C LYS A 429 -5.91 16.29 -7.45
#